data_AF-A0A841TA90-F1
#
_entry.id   AF-A0A841TA90-F1
#
_cell.length_a   1.000
_cell.length_b   1.000
_cell.length_c   1.000
_cell.angle_alpha   90.00
_cell.angle_beta   90.00
_cell.angle_gamma   90.00
#
_symmetry.space_group_name_H-M   'P 1'
#
loop_
_entity.id
_entity.type
_entity.pdbx_description
1 polymer ?
#
loop_
_entity_poly.entity_id
_entity_poly.type
_entity_poly.pdbx_seq_one_letter_code
_entity_poly.pdbx_strand_id
1 'polypeptide(L)'
;MNHQRLIELGLQYPGTSLRYPFDPNMPVLYVGDKMFALLGGAGEAESVNLKTSPEEAWLLRDTYPGGVLPGYHMNKKHWNTVMLNGTVPDEVIVQMLEESLRLVVAKMTKSEREKIGTLKLSGLAD
;
A
#
# COMPACT_ATOMS: atom_id res chain seq x y z
N MET A 1 -11.03 8.56 3.89
CA MET A 1 -9.62 8.22 4.14
C MET A 1 -8.73 9.38 3.74
N ASN A 2 -7.57 9.59 4.38
CA ASN A 2 -6.54 10.56 3.99
C ASN A 2 -5.12 10.03 4.31
N HIS A 3 -4.08 10.77 3.90
CA HIS A 3 -2.68 10.40 4.12
C HIS A 3 -2.35 10.19 5.60
N GLN A 4 -2.75 11.11 6.47
CA GLN A 4 -2.48 11.03 7.91
C GLN A 4 -3.01 9.70 8.49
N ARG A 5 -4.26 9.36 8.18
CA ARG A 5 -4.88 8.14 8.68
C ARG A 5 -4.24 6.87 8.11
N LEU A 6 -3.88 6.88 6.82
CA LEU A 6 -3.16 5.75 6.19
C LEU A 6 -1.78 5.54 6.81
N ILE A 7 -1.05 6.61 7.10
CA ILE A 7 0.25 6.55 7.78
C ILE A 7 0.08 5.96 9.18
N GLU A 8 -0.87 6.46 9.96
CA GLU A 8 -1.16 5.93 11.30
C GLU A 8 -1.46 4.43 11.29
N LEU A 9 -2.31 3.97 10.38
CA LEU A 9 -2.64 2.56 10.24
C LEU A 9 -1.42 1.74 9.79
N GLY A 10 -0.70 2.22 8.78
CA GLY A 10 0.47 1.54 8.23
C GLY A 10 1.63 1.40 9.22
N LEU A 11 1.78 2.34 10.15
CA LEU A 11 2.81 2.31 11.19
C LEU A 11 2.48 1.39 12.37
N GLN A 12 1.26 0.85 12.45
CA GLN A 12 0.90 -0.13 13.48
C GLN A 12 1.50 -1.53 13.20
N TYR A 13 1.88 -1.81 11.96
CA TYR A 13 2.41 -3.12 11.59
C TYR A 13 3.88 -3.28 12.02
N PRO A 14 4.28 -4.46 12.54
CA PRO A 14 5.66 -4.73 12.92
C PRO A 14 6.68 -4.46 11.80
N GLY A 15 7.79 -3.83 12.18
CA GLY A 15 8.89 -3.53 11.26
C GLY A 15 8.56 -2.50 10.17
N THR A 16 7.48 -1.75 10.34
CA THR A 16 7.15 -0.65 9.43
C THR A 16 7.79 0.67 9.83
N SER A 17 8.01 1.55 8.85
CA SER A 17 8.56 2.88 9.05
C SER A 17 8.08 3.85 7.98
N LEU A 18 8.02 5.14 8.33
CA LEU A 18 7.74 6.24 7.40
C LEU A 18 9.07 6.84 6.92
N ARG A 19 9.22 7.04 5.62
CA ARG A 19 10.43 7.61 4.99
C ARG A 19 10.05 8.57 3.86
N TYR A 20 11.00 9.40 3.45
CA TYR A 20 10.84 10.39 2.36
C TYR A 20 11.99 10.25 1.34
N PRO A 21 12.05 9.12 0.60
CA PRO A 21 13.20 8.80 -0.25
C PRO A 21 13.26 9.61 -1.56
N PHE A 22 12.17 10.25 -1.96
CA PHE A 22 12.05 10.93 -3.26
C PHE A 22 11.92 12.45 -3.11
N ASP A 23 11.01 12.89 -2.24
CA ASP A 23 10.72 14.31 -1.97
C ASP A 23 10.28 14.47 -0.50
N PRO A 24 10.61 15.59 0.18
CA PRO A 24 10.19 15.85 1.56
C PRO A 24 8.66 15.81 1.80
N ASN A 25 7.85 15.98 0.76
CA ASN A 25 6.39 15.96 0.83
C ASN A 25 5.78 14.67 0.27
N MET A 26 6.60 13.65 -0.01
CA MET A 26 6.16 12.39 -0.59
C MET A 26 6.42 11.24 0.39
N PRO A 27 5.52 11.02 1.36
CA PRO A 27 5.69 9.98 2.37
C PRO A 27 5.62 8.58 1.74
N VAL A 28 6.49 7.70 2.21
CA VAL A 28 6.53 6.30 1.79
C VAL A 28 6.57 5.43 3.02
N LEU A 29 5.62 4.50 3.11
CA LEU A 29 5.65 3.45 4.12
C LEU A 29 6.49 2.27 3.64
N TYR A 30 7.41 1.85 4.51
CA TYR A 30 8.31 0.72 4.33
C TYR A 30 8.01 -0.36 5.34
N VAL A 31 8.21 -1.62 4.97
CA VAL A 31 8.40 -2.75 5.88
C VAL A 31 9.83 -3.27 5.68
N GLY A 32 10.63 -3.28 6.74
CA GLY A 32 12.08 -3.44 6.59
C GLY A 32 12.65 -2.42 5.61
N ASP A 33 13.22 -2.90 4.50
CA ASP A 33 13.80 -2.05 3.43
C ASP A 33 12.97 -2.02 2.14
N LYS A 34 11.73 -2.52 2.17
CA LYS A 34 10.84 -2.55 1.00
C LYS A 34 9.66 -1.61 1.20
N MET A 35 9.37 -0.78 0.20
CA MET A 35 8.16 0.05 0.20
C MET A 35 6.91 -0.81 0.03
N PHE A 36 5.81 -0.44 0.70
CA PHE A 36 4.49 -1.03 0.49
C PHE A 36 3.38 0.00 0.31
N ALA A 37 3.61 1.28 0.61
CA ALA A 37 2.71 2.35 0.21
C ALA A 37 3.49 3.61 -0.14
N LEU A 38 3.21 4.20 -1.30
CA LEU A 38 3.75 5.49 -1.71
C LEU A 38 2.59 6.49 -1.74
N LEU A 39 2.59 7.44 -0.82
CA LEU A 39 1.56 8.46 -0.71
C LEU A 39 1.94 9.63 -1.63
N GLY A 40 0.97 10.10 -2.41
CA GLY A 40 1.18 11.17 -3.37
C GLY A 40 -0.11 11.90 -3.72
N GLY A 41 -0.10 12.62 -4.83
CA GLY A 41 -1.26 13.32 -5.34
C GLY A 41 -1.53 12.97 -6.80
N ALA A 42 -2.80 13.00 -7.19
CA ALA A 42 -3.22 12.96 -8.59
C ALA A 42 -4.11 14.19 -8.83
N GLY A 43 -3.51 15.24 -9.41
CA GLY A 43 -4.11 16.57 -9.44
C GLY A 43 -4.20 17.18 -8.04
N GLU A 44 -5.37 17.68 -7.66
CA GLU A 44 -5.62 18.28 -6.34
C GLU A 44 -6.01 17.24 -5.27
N ALA A 45 -6.22 15.98 -5.65
CA ALA A 45 -6.65 14.93 -4.72
C ALA A 45 -5.47 14.09 -4.21
N GLU A 46 -5.50 13.76 -2.92
CA GLU A 46 -4.61 12.77 -2.33
C GLU A 46 -4.81 11.39 -2.97
N SER A 47 -3.71 10.67 -3.15
CA SER A 47 -3.72 9.28 -3.61
C SER A 47 -2.63 8.45 -2.92
N VAL A 48 -2.72 7.14 -3.06
CA VAL A 48 -1.69 6.20 -2.61
C VAL A 48 -1.46 5.10 -3.65
N ASN A 49 -0.20 4.85 -3.95
CA ASN A 49 0.21 3.68 -4.74
C ASN A 49 0.34 2.48 -3.80
N LEU A 50 -0.47 1.44 -4.05
CA LEU A 50 -0.48 0.19 -3.29
C LEU A 50 -0.19 -1.01 -4.20
N LYS A 51 0.54 -1.98 -3.67
CA LYS A 51 0.87 -3.21 -4.36
C LYS A 51 -0.34 -4.13 -4.38
N THR A 52 -0.51 -4.87 -5.46
CA THR A 52 -1.61 -5.79 -5.68
C THR A 52 -1.13 -7.00 -6.50
N SER A 53 -1.86 -8.10 -6.44
CA SER A 53 -1.68 -9.22 -7.34
C SER A 53 -2.10 -8.83 -8.78
N PRO A 54 -1.48 -9.39 -9.83
CA PRO A 54 -1.91 -9.14 -11.21
C PRO A 54 -3.40 -9.42 -11.47
N GLU A 55 -3.93 -10.44 -10.79
CA GLU A 55 -5.31 -10.89 -10.92
C GLU A 55 -6.28 -9.86 -10.32
N GLU A 56 -6.00 -9.34 -9.13
CA GLU A 56 -6.83 -8.33 -8.47
C GLU A 56 -6.64 -6.93 -9.07
N ALA A 57 -5.47 -6.64 -9.65
CA ALA A 57 -5.16 -5.31 -10.16
C ALA A 57 -6.22 -4.80 -11.15
N TRP A 58 -6.67 -5.67 -12.05
CA TRP A 58 -7.72 -5.35 -13.02
C TRP A 58 -9.10 -5.30 -12.36
N LEU A 59 -9.45 -6.28 -11.52
CA LEU A 59 -10.75 -6.35 -10.85
C LEU A 59 -11.03 -5.11 -10.01
N LEU A 60 -10.04 -4.63 -9.25
CA LEU A 60 -10.18 -3.43 -8.42
C LEU A 60 -10.43 -2.16 -9.27
N ARG A 61 -9.79 -2.05 -10.45
CA ARG A 61 -10.02 -0.91 -11.36
C ARG A 61 -11.40 -0.95 -12.00
N ASP A 62 -11.88 -2.16 -12.31
CA ASP A 62 -13.22 -2.37 -12.86
C ASP A 62 -14.31 -2.10 -11.82
N THR A 63 -14.06 -2.50 -10.57
CA THR A 63 -15.00 -2.33 -9.44
C THR A 63 -15.11 -0.87 -8.99
N TYR A 64 -13.99 -0.12 -9.01
CA TYR A 64 -13.93 1.27 -8.55
C TYR A 64 -13.45 2.20 -9.69
N PRO A 65 -14.25 2.39 -10.75
CA PRO A 65 -13.84 3.21 -11.89
C PRO A 65 -13.60 4.65 -11.45
N GLY A 66 -12.42 5.19 -11.80
CA GLY A 66 -11.98 6.53 -11.38
C GLY A 66 -11.42 6.61 -9.96
N GLY A 67 -11.73 5.65 -9.08
CA GLY A 67 -11.20 5.55 -7.73
C GLY A 67 -9.93 4.69 -7.62
N VAL A 68 -9.83 3.64 -8.44
CA VAL A 68 -8.63 2.82 -8.56
C VAL A 68 -8.11 2.90 -10.00
N LEU A 69 -6.88 3.36 -10.14
CA LEU A 69 -6.23 3.64 -11.42
C LEU A 69 -4.95 2.80 -11.57
N PRO A 70 -4.42 2.64 -12.80
CA PRO A 70 -3.11 2.05 -13.00
C PRO A 70 -2.02 2.80 -12.24
N GLY A 71 -1.14 2.07 -11.53
CA GLY A 71 -0.11 2.66 -10.68
C GLY A 71 0.75 3.73 -11.39
N TYR A 72 0.71 4.94 -10.84
CA TYR A 72 1.45 6.10 -11.36
C TYR A 72 2.94 5.96 -11.07
N HIS A 73 3.80 6.09 -12.08
CA HIS A 73 5.26 5.79 -12.05
C HIS A 73 5.64 4.39 -11.53
N MET A 74 4.68 3.47 -11.46
CA MET A 74 4.88 2.11 -10.98
C MET A 74 4.62 1.07 -12.08
N ASN A 75 5.02 -0.18 -11.81
CA ASN A 75 4.63 -1.30 -12.65
C ASN A 75 3.12 -1.57 -12.50
N LYS A 76 2.35 -1.17 -13.51
CA LYS A 76 0.88 -1.25 -13.56
C LYS A 76 0.33 -2.68 -13.50
N LYS A 77 1.15 -3.71 -13.62
CA LYS A 77 0.73 -5.11 -13.36
C LYS A 77 0.62 -5.41 -11.87
N HIS A 78 1.35 -4.67 -11.03
CA HIS A 78 1.51 -4.99 -9.62
C HIS A 78 1.15 -3.84 -8.69
N TRP A 79 0.77 -2.69 -9.24
CA TRP A 79 0.51 -1.48 -8.47
C TRP A 79 -0.71 -0.75 -9.01
N ASN A 80 -1.52 -0.25 -8.09
CA ASN A 80 -2.66 0.62 -8.33
C ASN A 80 -2.45 1.95 -7.61
N THR A 81 -2.87 3.04 -8.25
CA THR A 81 -3.08 4.32 -7.59
C THR A 81 -4.51 4.33 -7.07
N VAL A 82 -4.69 4.53 -5.77
CA VAL A 82 -6.00 4.62 -5.11
C VAL A 82 -6.26 6.06 -4.73
N MET A 83 -7.37 6.61 -5.18
CA MET A 83 -7.80 7.97 -4.90
C MET A 83 -8.40 8.05 -3.48
N LEU A 84 -7.98 9.04 -2.70
CA LEU A 84 -8.47 9.27 -1.34
C LEU A 84 -9.53 10.38 -1.30
N ASN A 85 -10.45 10.34 -2.25
CA ASN A 85 -11.49 11.35 -2.47
C ASN A 85 -12.92 10.83 -2.22
N GLY A 86 -13.04 9.67 -1.56
CA GLY A 86 -14.33 9.04 -1.24
C GLY A 86 -14.94 8.17 -2.34
N THR A 87 -14.26 8.01 -3.48
CA THR A 87 -14.69 7.09 -4.56
C THR A 87 -14.45 5.61 -4.25
N VAL A 88 -13.58 5.31 -3.28
CA VAL A 88 -13.32 3.97 -2.75
C VAL A 88 -13.67 3.98 -1.27
N PRO A 89 -14.48 3.01 -0.77
CA PRO A 89 -14.79 2.91 0.65
C PRO A 89 -13.54 2.77 1.50
N ASP A 90 -13.51 3.44 2.65
CA ASP A 90 -12.33 3.49 3.52
C ASP A 90 -11.86 2.09 3.95
N GLU A 91 -12.79 1.19 4.25
CA GLU A 91 -12.52 -0.20 4.62
C GLU A 91 -11.78 -0.96 3.52
N VAL A 92 -12.14 -0.70 2.26
CA VAL A 92 -11.49 -1.31 1.09
C VAL A 92 -10.07 -0.78 0.95
N ILE A 93 -9.84 0.51 1.18
CA ILE A 93 -8.49 1.09 1.15
C ILE A 93 -7.61 0.45 2.24
N VAL A 94 -8.17 0.20 3.44
CA VAL A 94 -7.44 -0.50 4.52
C VAL A 94 -7.09 -1.93 4.10
N GLN A 95 -8.02 -2.68 3.51
CA GLN A 95 -7.74 -4.02 2.99
C GLN A 95 -6.64 -4.01 1.91
N MET A 96 -6.66 -3.02 1.01
CA MET A 96 -5.62 -2.86 -0.01
C MET A 96 -4.25 -2.53 0.59
N LEU A 97 -4.20 -1.76 1.69
CA LEU A 97 -2.96 -1.45 2.42
C LEU A 97 -2.38 -2.73 3.06
N GLU A 98 -3.23 -3.51 3.73
CA GLU A 98 -2.88 -4.79 4.34
C GLU A 98 -2.37 -5.79 3.29
N GLU A 99 -3.07 -5.91 2.17
CA GLU A 99 -2.68 -6.79 1.07
C GLU A 99 -1.35 -6.37 0.45
N SER A 100 -1.15 -5.06 0.26
CA SER A 100 0.13 -4.53 -0.23
C SER A 100 1.29 -4.90 0.69
N LEU A 101 1.12 -4.74 2.01
CA LEU A 101 2.11 -5.15 3.01
C LEU A 101 2.38 -6.66 2.92
N ARG A 102 1.33 -7.48 2.89
CA ARG A 102 1.41 -8.94 2.80
C ARG A 102 2.18 -9.39 1.57
N LEU A 103 1.88 -8.84 0.40
CA LEU A 103 2.57 -9.15 -0.86
C LEU A 103 4.04 -8.74 -0.86
N VAL A 104 4.39 -7.67 -0.16
CA VAL A 104 5.79 -7.25 0.01
C VAL A 104 6.53 -8.22 0.94
N VAL A 105 5.96 -8.54 2.10
CA VAL A 105 6.56 -9.48 3.08
C VAL A 105 6.68 -10.89 2.51
N ALA A 106 5.70 -11.35 1.72
CA ALA A 106 5.73 -12.66 1.07
C ALA A 106 6.94 -12.82 0.12
N LYS A 107 7.43 -11.72 -0.46
CA LYS A 107 8.61 -11.72 -1.36
C LYS A 107 9.94 -11.56 -0.63
N MET A 108 9.94 -11.37 0.69
CA MET A 108 11.17 -11.28 1.48
C MET A 108 11.80 -12.65 1.67
N THR A 109 13.11 -12.67 1.90
CA THR A 109 13.85 -13.82 2.40
C THR A 109 13.48 -14.12 3.85
N LYS A 110 13.82 -15.33 4.33
CA LYS A 110 13.64 -15.70 5.74
C LYS A 110 14.37 -14.72 6.68
N SER A 111 15.61 -14.36 6.36
CA SER A 111 16.41 -13.44 7.17
C SER A 111 15.82 -12.02 7.23
N GLU A 112 15.29 -11.50 6.12
CA GLU A 112 14.58 -10.22 6.12
C GLU A 112 13.33 -10.27 7.00
N ARG A 113 12.55 -11.36 6.95
CA ARG A 113 11.36 -11.53 7.81
C ARG A 113 11.70 -11.65 9.30
N GLU A 114 12.81 -12.29 9.64
CA GLU A 114 13.27 -12.39 11.04
C GLU A 114 13.66 -11.01 11.61
N LYS A 115 14.25 -10.14 10.79
CA LYS A 115 14.65 -8.78 11.19
C LYS A 115 13.48 -7.84 11.48
N ILE A 116 12.35 -7.99 10.79
CA ILE A 116 11.16 -7.14 11.00
C ILE A 116 10.28 -7.59 12.17
N GLY A 117 10.68 -8.65 12.88
CA GLY A 117 9.90 -9.26 13.97
C GLY A 117 8.84 -10.22 13.43
N THR A 118 8.65 -11.36 14.10
CA THR A 118 7.73 -12.42 13.65
C THR A 118 6.29 -11.91 13.69
N LEU A 119 5.84 -11.43 12.55
CA LEU A 119 4.44 -11.26 12.20
C LEU A 119 3.68 -12.54 12.57
N LYS A 120 2.92 -12.52 13.68
CA LYS A 120 1.69 -13.31 13.75
C LYS A 120 0.70 -12.67 12.78
N LEU A 121 0.90 -12.90 11.47
CA LEU A 121 -0.11 -12.72 10.44
C LEU A 121 -1.16 -13.84 10.53
N SER A 122 -1.55 -14.25 11.75
CA SER A 122 -2.48 -15.35 12.01
C SER A 122 -3.93 -14.99 11.68
N GLY A 123 -4.14 -14.19 10.64
CA GLY A 123 -5.43 -13.78 10.11
C GLY A 123 -5.37 -13.25 8.67
N LEU A 124 -4.22 -13.34 7.99
CA LEU A 124 -4.05 -12.87 6.60
C LEU A 124 -3.59 -13.99 5.65
N ALA A 125 -3.67 -15.24 6.10
CA ALA A 125 -3.47 -16.42 5.29
C ALA A 125 -4.28 -17.57 5.91
N ASP A 126 -5.59 -17.53 5.71
CA ASP A 126 -6.43 -18.72 5.58
C ASP A 126 -7.34 -18.50 4.36
#